data_AF-A0A3D4PD25-F1
#
_entry.id   AF-A0A3D4PD25-F1
#
_cell.length_a   1.000
_cell.length_b   1.000
_cell.length_c   1.000
_cell.angle_alpha   90.00
_cell.angle_beta   90.00
_cell.angle_gamma   90.00
#
_symmetry.space_group_name_H-M   'P 1'
#
loop_
_entity.id
_entity.type
_entity.pdbx_description
1 polymer ?
#
loop_
_entity_poly.entity_id
_entity_poly.type
_entity_poly.pdbx_seq_one_letter_code
_entity_poly.pdbx_strand_id
1 'polypeptide(L)'
;MQSQFQIRSRNKNSRQRHGAALYILVVTMSVLISMIGLAGMNLMRLQRDQMLTGVEMQRARLLSRSAVELGLDQLKNDPNWRTSYSNGVETTPSNVHASVNGTISWIVQDSDGNLQNADVALKLLGIGRIDNTVQVTSIDLMAQEMFGPQVFRNYTSLLSLSVNYISSNNSAGQYFKATLPAEAISWKITEIDLYCMKNKNDKTVAVRICQPDAFNIPTATNYDSLTFLSNDAPVGLPGWVTFSFSGETTIDADDGVCLMLESDSLQAPIQYFHKQGDLTAINSAYIAGPPDFLTSYSDSSLVYEVRGVYYTDTANGPFAVAGTWQWASAP
;
A
#
# COMPACT_ATOMS: atom_id res chain seq x y z
N MET A 1 103.77 69.20 2.92
CA MET A 1 102.78 69.87 2.04
C MET A 1 102.39 68.90 0.95
N GLN A 2 101.08 68.64 0.82
CA GLN A 2 100.35 68.15 -0.36
C GLN A 2 100.96 66.99 -1.19
N SER A 3 100.30 65.84 -1.16
CA SER A 3 100.24 64.95 -2.33
C SER A 3 98.93 64.16 -2.31
N GLN A 4 98.13 64.38 -3.34
CA GLN A 4 96.79 63.87 -3.55
C GLN A 4 96.78 62.34 -3.67
N PHE A 5 96.01 61.67 -2.81
CA PHE A 5 95.71 60.25 -2.95
C PHE A 5 94.54 60.09 -3.94
N GLN A 6 94.88 59.74 -5.19
CA GLN A 6 93.93 59.51 -6.27
C GLN A 6 93.08 58.25 -6.00
N ILE A 7 91.76 58.43 -5.91
CA ILE A 7 90.77 57.35 -5.97
C ILE A 7 90.72 56.85 -7.42
N ARG A 8 91.36 55.70 -7.69
CA ARG A 8 91.14 54.96 -8.95
C ARG A 8 89.79 54.24 -8.88
N SER A 9 88.80 54.77 -9.60
CA SER A 9 87.58 54.04 -9.91
C SER A 9 87.92 52.84 -10.80
N ARG A 10 87.72 51.63 -10.26
CA ARG A 10 87.85 50.39 -11.02
C ARG A 10 86.52 50.17 -11.76
N ASN A 11 86.46 50.59 -13.02
CA ASN A 11 85.36 50.26 -13.93
C ASN A 11 85.29 48.72 -14.06
N LYS A 12 84.33 48.10 -13.36
CA LYS A 12 83.92 46.72 -13.62
C LYS A 12 83.15 46.71 -14.93
N ASN A 13 83.83 46.27 -15.99
CA ASN A 13 83.22 45.91 -17.27
C ASN A 13 82.04 44.95 -17.06
N SER A 14 80.81 45.45 -17.14
CA SER A 14 79.59 44.64 -17.31
C SER A 14 79.47 44.20 -18.78
N ARG A 15 80.41 43.37 -19.24
CA ARG A 15 80.26 42.67 -20.52
C ARG A 15 79.21 41.57 -20.36
N GLN A 16 77.98 41.91 -20.77
CA GLN A 16 76.95 41.06 -21.38
C GLN A 16 76.87 39.58 -20.91
N ARG A 17 75.96 39.33 -19.96
CA ARG A 17 75.39 38.00 -19.67
C ARG A 17 73.96 37.86 -20.25
N HIS A 18 73.69 38.41 -21.44
CA HIS A 18 72.34 38.39 -22.02
C HIS A 18 71.91 37.00 -22.55
N GLY A 19 72.84 36.06 -22.76
CA GLY A 19 72.51 34.69 -23.16
C GLY A 19 71.94 33.80 -22.04
N ALA A 20 72.39 34.01 -20.79
CA ALA A 20 71.95 33.16 -19.66
C ALA A 20 70.51 33.44 -19.23
N ALA A 21 70.06 34.70 -19.31
CA ALA A 21 68.69 35.09 -18.98
C ALA A 21 67.66 34.52 -19.97
N LEU A 22 68.00 34.50 -21.28
CA LEU A 22 67.16 33.91 -22.32
C LEU A 22 66.99 32.40 -22.12
N TYR A 23 68.10 31.69 -21.83
CA TYR A 23 68.06 30.25 -21.57
C TYR A 23 67.16 29.91 -20.38
N ILE A 24 67.27 30.64 -19.27
CA ILE A 24 66.42 30.44 -18.09
C ILE A 24 64.95 30.67 -18.43
N LEU A 25 64.62 31.73 -19.19
CA LEU A 25 63.24 32.02 -19.58
C LEU A 25 62.64 30.90 -20.44
N VAL A 26 63.38 30.41 -21.43
CA VAL A 26 62.93 29.30 -22.29
C VAL A 26 62.74 28.02 -21.49
N VAL A 27 63.66 27.72 -20.57
CA VAL A 27 63.55 26.55 -19.69
C VAL A 27 62.33 26.68 -18.77
N THR A 28 62.11 27.83 -18.11
CA THR A 28 60.94 28.00 -17.24
C THR A 28 59.64 27.93 -18.03
N MET A 29 59.56 28.53 -19.22
CA MET A 29 58.39 28.39 -20.10
C MET A 29 58.14 26.93 -20.51
N SER A 30 59.19 26.18 -20.87
CA SER A 30 59.05 24.77 -21.25
C SER A 30 58.55 23.90 -20.09
N VAL A 31 59.00 24.18 -18.86
CA VAL A 31 58.52 23.49 -17.65
C VAL A 31 57.06 23.85 -17.36
N LEU A 32 56.68 25.12 -17.47
CA LEU A 32 55.29 25.56 -17.27
C LEU A 32 54.34 24.92 -18.30
N ILE A 33 54.72 24.91 -19.58
CA ILE A 33 53.95 24.27 -20.64
C ILE A 33 53.81 22.75 -20.36
N SER A 34 54.89 22.11 -19.92
CA SER A 34 54.88 20.68 -19.55
C SER A 34 53.97 20.38 -18.36
N MET A 35 53.97 21.24 -17.33
CA MET A 35 53.07 21.11 -16.17
C MET A 35 51.60 21.29 -16.56
N ILE A 36 51.28 22.24 -17.45
CA ILE A 36 49.92 22.43 -17.97
C ILE A 36 49.47 21.19 -18.76
N GLY A 37 50.36 20.65 -19.61
CA GLY A 37 50.07 19.42 -20.36
C GLY A 37 49.81 18.22 -19.45
N LEU A 38 50.62 18.04 -18.41
CA LEU A 38 50.45 16.95 -17.43
C LEU A 38 49.17 17.11 -16.60
N ALA A 39 48.87 18.33 -16.14
CA ALA A 39 47.64 18.64 -15.41
C ALA A 39 46.39 18.36 -16.27
N GLY A 40 46.41 18.76 -17.55
CA GLY A 40 45.33 18.48 -18.50
C GLY A 40 45.09 16.99 -18.71
N MET A 41 46.15 16.18 -18.80
CA MET A 41 46.03 14.73 -18.94
C MET A 41 45.44 14.07 -17.69
N ASN A 42 45.84 14.51 -16.49
CA ASN A 42 45.27 14.00 -15.24
C ASN A 42 43.79 14.35 -15.09
N LEU A 43 43.38 15.56 -15.49
CA LEU A 43 41.96 15.95 -15.50
C LEU A 43 41.13 15.06 -16.44
N MET A 44 41.65 14.77 -17.64
CA MET A 44 40.97 13.90 -18.61
C MET A 44 40.81 12.46 -18.10
N ARG A 45 41.80 11.93 -17.36
CA ARG A 45 41.68 10.61 -16.71
C ARG A 45 40.59 10.62 -15.65
N LEU A 46 40.56 11.62 -14.77
CA LEU A 46 39.52 11.77 -13.75
C LEU A 46 38.13 11.90 -14.37
N GLN A 47 37.98 12.71 -15.42
CA GLN A 47 36.70 12.85 -16.13
C GLN A 47 36.27 11.55 -16.79
N ARG A 48 37.21 10.82 -17.41
CA ARG A 48 36.93 9.51 -18.00
C ARG A 48 36.48 8.50 -16.95
N ASP A 49 37.15 8.44 -15.80
CA ASP A 49 36.78 7.53 -14.71
C ASP A 49 35.40 7.89 -14.15
N GLN A 50 35.11 9.18 -13.94
CA GLN A 50 33.77 9.65 -13.53
C GLN A 50 32.68 9.29 -14.55
N MET A 51 32.97 9.40 -15.85
CA MET A 51 32.04 9.01 -16.92
C MET A 51 31.80 7.50 -16.93
N LEU A 52 32.85 6.69 -16.76
CA LEU A 52 32.72 5.22 -16.73
C LEU A 52 31.88 4.77 -15.53
N THR A 53 32.17 5.28 -14.33
CA THR A 53 31.34 5.02 -13.13
C THR A 53 29.90 5.47 -13.34
N GLY A 54 29.69 6.60 -14.01
CA GLY A 54 28.35 7.08 -14.36
C GLY A 54 27.59 6.11 -15.26
N VAL A 55 28.24 5.57 -16.30
CA VAL A 55 27.66 4.60 -17.24
C VAL A 55 27.37 3.27 -16.52
N GLU A 56 28.29 2.77 -15.72
CA GLU A 56 28.12 1.54 -14.94
C GLU A 56 26.96 1.67 -13.94
N MET A 57 26.85 2.82 -13.26
CA MET A 57 25.73 3.08 -12.35
C MET A 57 24.39 3.07 -13.09
N GLN A 58 24.28 3.70 -14.26
CA GLN A 58 23.04 3.67 -15.04
C GLN A 58 22.70 2.25 -15.53
N ARG A 59 23.70 1.45 -15.90
CA ARG A 59 23.49 0.04 -16.27
C ARG A 59 23.02 -0.79 -15.09
N ALA A 60 23.66 -0.66 -13.93
CA ALA A 60 23.24 -1.34 -12.70
C ALA A 60 21.80 -0.95 -12.31
N ARG A 61 21.40 0.31 -12.51
CA ARG A 61 20.01 0.77 -12.29
C ARG A 61 18.98 0.12 -13.21
N LEU A 62 19.33 -0.07 -14.49
CA LEU A 62 18.45 -0.78 -15.42
C LEU A 62 18.36 -2.27 -15.07
N LEU A 63 19.48 -2.87 -14.63
CA LEU A 63 19.51 -4.24 -14.15
C LEU A 63 18.68 -4.42 -12.88
N SER A 64 18.80 -3.53 -11.89
CA SER A 64 18.04 -3.59 -10.65
C SER A 64 16.53 -3.48 -10.90
N ARG A 65 16.12 -2.59 -11.81
CA ARG A 65 14.72 -2.52 -12.26
C ARG A 65 14.27 -3.80 -12.95
N SER A 66 15.08 -4.35 -13.85
CA SER A 66 14.77 -5.62 -14.53
C SER A 66 14.66 -6.79 -13.54
N ALA A 67 15.45 -6.76 -12.46
CA ALA A 67 15.40 -7.74 -11.38
C ALA A 67 14.06 -7.68 -10.61
N VAL A 68 13.52 -6.48 -10.38
CA VAL A 68 12.16 -6.32 -9.79
C VAL A 68 11.10 -6.93 -10.70
N GLU A 69 11.15 -6.63 -12.01
CA GLU A 69 10.17 -7.17 -12.97
C GLU A 69 10.25 -8.71 -13.05
N LEU A 70 11.47 -9.27 -13.04
CA LEU A 70 11.67 -10.71 -12.97
C LEU A 70 11.15 -11.31 -11.66
N GLY A 71 11.42 -10.67 -10.54
CA GLY A 71 10.93 -11.10 -9.23
C GLY A 71 9.41 -11.11 -9.17
N LEU A 72 8.76 -10.07 -9.69
CA LEU A 72 7.31 -10.03 -9.85
C LEU A 72 6.82 -11.20 -10.69
N ASP A 73 7.35 -11.40 -11.89
CA ASP A 73 6.93 -12.50 -12.77
C ASP A 73 7.10 -13.88 -12.10
N GLN A 74 8.21 -14.11 -11.40
CA GLN A 74 8.44 -15.37 -10.68
C GLN A 74 7.48 -15.56 -9.51
N LEU A 75 7.21 -14.52 -8.72
CA LEU A 75 6.23 -14.58 -7.64
C LEU A 75 4.81 -14.80 -8.18
N LYS A 76 4.50 -14.26 -9.37
CA LYS A 76 3.20 -14.44 -10.01
C LYS A 76 2.98 -15.84 -10.57
N ASN A 77 4.04 -16.45 -11.10
CA ASN A 77 4.00 -17.77 -11.71
C ASN A 77 4.18 -18.94 -10.70
N ASP A 78 4.45 -18.63 -9.42
CA ASP A 78 4.59 -19.64 -8.35
C ASP A 78 3.43 -19.53 -7.34
N PRO A 79 2.43 -20.44 -7.39
CA PRO A 79 1.32 -20.47 -6.43
C PRO A 79 1.78 -20.66 -4.97
N ASN A 80 2.98 -21.22 -4.78
CA ASN A 80 3.55 -21.51 -3.46
C ASN A 80 4.64 -20.52 -3.06
N TRP A 81 4.73 -19.34 -3.70
CA TRP A 81 5.82 -18.39 -3.53
C TRP A 81 6.12 -18.06 -2.05
N ARG A 82 5.10 -17.98 -1.19
CA ARG A 82 5.23 -17.75 0.27
C ARG A 82 6.09 -18.80 0.98
N THR A 83 6.15 -20.01 0.43
CA THR A 83 6.91 -21.16 0.96
C THR A 83 8.15 -21.47 0.14
N SER A 84 8.15 -21.15 -1.16
CA SER A 84 9.30 -21.32 -2.05
C SER A 84 10.44 -20.33 -1.74
N TYR A 85 10.08 -19.14 -1.27
CA TYR A 85 11.04 -18.08 -0.93
C TYR A 85 11.09 -17.84 0.58
N SER A 86 12.25 -17.40 1.06
CA SER A 86 12.47 -17.04 2.45
C SER A 86 12.56 -15.52 2.60
N ASN A 87 11.96 -14.99 3.66
CA ASN A 87 12.00 -13.56 3.95
C ASN A 87 13.45 -13.03 4.00
N GLY A 88 13.72 -11.95 3.26
CA GLY A 88 15.01 -11.27 3.31
C GLY A 88 16.17 -12.03 2.68
N VAL A 89 15.93 -13.19 2.06
CA VAL A 89 16.97 -13.98 1.41
C VAL A 89 17.06 -13.64 -0.07
N GLU A 90 18.27 -13.34 -0.52
CA GLU A 90 18.55 -13.06 -1.93
C GLU A 90 18.47 -14.32 -2.78
N THR A 91 17.75 -14.23 -3.89
CA THR A 91 17.73 -15.28 -4.90
C THR A 91 19.11 -15.47 -5.55
N THR A 92 19.35 -16.65 -6.11
CA THR A 92 20.64 -16.93 -6.77
C THR A 92 20.85 -15.95 -7.93
N PRO A 93 21.96 -15.20 -7.97
CA PRO A 93 22.23 -14.27 -9.05
C PRO A 93 22.22 -14.94 -10.42
N SER A 94 21.47 -14.36 -11.34
CA SER A 94 21.33 -14.85 -12.72
C SER A 94 21.84 -13.81 -13.71
N ASN A 95 22.40 -14.27 -14.82
CA ASN A 95 22.78 -13.40 -15.92
C ASN A 95 21.55 -13.12 -16.79
N VAL A 96 21.28 -11.85 -17.08
CA VAL A 96 20.16 -11.46 -17.96
C VAL A 96 20.39 -11.97 -19.38
N HIS A 97 21.62 -11.88 -19.86
CA HIS A 97 22.00 -12.31 -21.20
C HIS A 97 23.52 -12.53 -21.30
N ALA A 98 23.96 -13.44 -22.15
CA ALA A 98 25.39 -13.77 -22.32
C ALA A 98 26.25 -12.58 -22.78
N SER A 99 25.65 -11.58 -23.42
CA SER A 99 26.35 -10.38 -23.91
C SER A 99 26.38 -9.21 -22.92
N VAL A 100 25.66 -9.32 -21.80
CA VAL A 100 25.60 -8.27 -20.77
C VAL A 100 26.45 -8.74 -19.61
N ASN A 101 27.57 -8.06 -19.37
CA ASN A 101 28.40 -8.32 -18.19
C ASN A 101 27.64 -7.75 -16.98
N GLY A 102 26.89 -8.58 -16.27
CA GLY A 102 26.14 -8.18 -15.09
C GLY A 102 25.14 -9.23 -14.64
N THR A 103 24.85 -9.25 -13.34
CA THR A 103 23.90 -10.17 -12.71
C THR A 103 22.71 -9.41 -12.15
N ILE A 104 21.57 -10.10 -12.12
CA ILE A 104 20.37 -9.68 -11.42
C ILE A 104 19.99 -10.73 -10.39
N SER A 105 19.45 -10.26 -9.28
CA SER A 105 18.83 -11.06 -8.24
C SER A 105 17.82 -10.20 -7.51
N TRP A 106 17.00 -10.81 -6.68
CA TRP A 106 15.97 -10.08 -5.95
C TRP A 106 15.75 -10.68 -4.57
N ILE A 107 15.14 -9.88 -3.69
CA ILE A 107 14.79 -10.24 -2.32
C ILE A 107 13.33 -9.86 -2.11
N VAL A 108 12.52 -10.80 -1.61
CA VAL A 108 11.20 -10.48 -1.05
C VAL A 108 11.33 -10.30 0.46
N GLN A 109 10.75 -9.23 0.99
CA GLN A 109 10.77 -8.88 2.40
C GLN A 109 9.36 -8.69 2.92
N ASP A 110 9.11 -9.25 4.11
CA ASP A 110 7.97 -8.95 4.95
C ASP A 110 8.37 -7.99 6.08
N SER A 111 7.42 -7.17 6.49
CA SER A 111 7.57 -6.22 7.59
C SER A 111 7.73 -6.90 8.95
N ASP A 112 7.11 -8.06 9.16
CA ASP A 112 7.17 -8.83 10.41
C ASP A 112 8.19 -9.99 10.35
N GLY A 113 8.70 -10.26 9.15
CA GLY A 113 9.67 -11.30 8.85
C GLY A 113 9.10 -12.67 8.50
N ASN A 114 7.79 -12.82 8.32
CA ASN A 114 7.10 -14.08 8.10
C ASN A 114 6.20 -14.07 6.86
N LEU A 115 6.73 -14.49 5.70
CA LEU A 115 5.97 -14.53 4.44
C LEU A 115 4.74 -15.47 4.44
N GLN A 116 4.54 -16.30 5.46
CA GLN A 116 3.44 -17.27 5.50
C GLN A 116 2.10 -16.69 5.92
N ASN A 117 2.10 -15.53 6.58
CA ASN A 117 0.85 -14.87 6.97
C ASN A 117 0.27 -14.04 5.81
N ALA A 118 -0.99 -13.62 5.99
CA ALA A 118 -1.69 -12.75 5.06
C ALA A 118 -1.30 -11.29 5.32
N ASP A 119 -0.01 -10.98 5.29
CA ASP A 119 0.46 -9.62 5.54
C ASP A 119 0.27 -8.70 4.34
N VAL A 120 0.01 -7.43 4.68
CA VAL A 120 -0.41 -6.39 3.72
C VAL A 120 0.77 -5.56 3.22
N ALA A 121 1.94 -5.67 3.86
CA ALA A 121 3.08 -4.79 3.64
C ALA A 121 4.34 -5.55 3.22
N LEU A 122 4.31 -6.07 1.99
CA LEU A 122 5.45 -6.76 1.38
C LEU A 122 6.31 -5.78 0.59
N LYS A 123 7.62 -6.05 0.52
CA LYS A 123 8.57 -5.31 -0.32
C LYS A 123 9.35 -6.25 -1.22
N LEU A 124 9.57 -5.82 -2.45
CA LEU A 124 10.45 -6.50 -3.39
C LEU A 124 11.64 -5.62 -3.71
N LEU A 125 12.84 -6.14 -3.49
CA LEU A 125 14.09 -5.47 -3.78
C LEU A 125 14.74 -6.17 -4.97
N GLY A 126 14.90 -5.46 -6.08
CA GLY A 126 15.70 -5.91 -7.21
C GLY A 126 17.12 -5.37 -7.12
N ILE A 127 18.09 -6.26 -7.27
CA ILE A 127 19.53 -5.96 -7.17
C ILE A 127 20.16 -6.15 -8.54
N GLY A 128 20.80 -5.09 -9.03
CA GLY A 128 21.57 -5.11 -10.27
C GLY A 128 23.06 -4.95 -9.97
N ARG A 129 23.89 -5.85 -10.49
CA ARG A 129 25.35 -5.81 -10.33
C ARG A 129 26.05 -5.76 -11.67
N ILE A 130 27.00 -4.85 -11.81
CA ILE A 130 27.94 -4.78 -12.92
C ILE A 130 29.33 -4.52 -12.36
N ASP A 131 30.24 -5.46 -12.55
CA ASP A 131 31.59 -5.44 -11.97
C ASP A 131 31.56 -5.14 -10.46
N ASN A 132 31.98 -3.94 -10.03
CA ASN A 132 31.97 -3.49 -8.62
C ASN A 132 30.82 -2.54 -8.28
N THR A 133 29.94 -2.23 -9.23
CA THR A 133 28.83 -1.31 -9.06
C THR A 133 27.55 -2.09 -8.77
N VAL A 134 26.93 -1.79 -7.63
CA VAL A 134 25.65 -2.38 -7.19
C VAL A 134 24.61 -1.28 -7.10
N GLN A 135 23.41 -1.55 -7.61
CA GLN A 135 22.23 -0.70 -7.44
C GLN A 135 21.05 -1.55 -6.98
N VAL A 136 20.23 -0.99 -6.08
CA VAL A 136 19.05 -1.67 -5.55
C VAL A 136 17.83 -0.80 -5.76
N THR A 137 16.78 -1.40 -6.29
CA THR A 137 15.47 -0.79 -6.48
C THR A 137 14.48 -1.53 -5.60
N SER A 138 13.65 -0.81 -4.86
CA SER A 138 12.62 -1.37 -4.01
C SER A 138 11.24 -0.94 -4.51
N ILE A 139 10.27 -1.83 -4.42
CA ILE A 139 8.85 -1.56 -4.64
C ILE A 139 8.05 -2.16 -3.49
N ASP A 140 6.90 -1.57 -3.18
CA ASP A 140 5.93 -2.18 -2.28
C ASP A 140 5.02 -3.12 -3.08
N LEU A 141 4.70 -4.27 -2.49
CA LEU A 141 3.85 -5.31 -3.03
C LEU A 141 2.55 -5.43 -2.24
N MET A 142 1.48 -5.76 -2.93
CA MET A 142 0.22 -6.19 -2.34
C MET A 142 -0.06 -7.64 -2.75
N ALA A 143 -0.34 -8.50 -1.77
CA ALA A 143 -0.66 -9.90 -2.02
C ALA A 143 -2.17 -10.19 -2.11
N GLN A 144 -3.01 -9.17 -1.91
CA GLN A 144 -4.47 -9.28 -2.05
C GLN A 144 -4.97 -8.12 -2.90
N GLU A 145 -5.76 -8.45 -3.92
CA GLU A 145 -6.47 -7.44 -4.70
C GLU A 145 -7.73 -7.03 -3.92
N MET A 146 -7.82 -5.75 -3.57
CA MET A 146 -9.03 -5.19 -3.00
C MET A 146 -9.88 -4.66 -4.14
N PHE A 147 -11.02 -5.30 -4.35
CA PHE A 147 -12.02 -4.80 -5.29
C PHE A 147 -12.91 -3.81 -4.55
N GLY A 148 -13.00 -2.59 -5.09
CA GLY A 148 -13.64 -1.42 -4.46
C GLY A 148 -15.11 -1.63 -4.09
N PRO A 149 -15.78 -0.61 -3.53
CA PRO A 149 -17.10 -0.76 -2.94
C PRO A 149 -18.11 -1.36 -3.90
N GLN A 150 -18.61 -2.56 -3.58
CA GLN A 150 -19.67 -3.25 -4.32
C GLN A 150 -20.87 -3.46 -3.42
N VAL A 151 -22.06 -3.52 -4.03
CA VAL A 151 -23.29 -3.87 -3.31
C VAL A 151 -23.32 -5.38 -3.11
N PHE A 152 -23.18 -5.84 -1.87
CA PHE A 152 -23.22 -7.27 -1.55
C PHE A 152 -24.64 -7.80 -1.40
N ARG A 153 -25.53 -6.98 -0.85
CA ARG A 153 -26.92 -7.34 -0.64
C ARG A 153 -27.77 -6.09 -0.54
N ASN A 154 -29.00 -6.16 -1.06
CA ASN A 154 -29.96 -5.10 -0.89
C ASN A 154 -31.41 -5.62 -0.89
N TYR A 155 -32.27 -4.82 -0.31
CA TYR A 155 -33.71 -4.84 -0.55
C TYR A 155 -34.19 -3.38 -0.49
N THR A 156 -34.38 -2.79 -1.67
CA THR A 156 -34.67 -1.34 -1.82
C THR A 156 -36.11 -1.05 -2.24
N SER A 157 -36.96 -2.08 -2.36
CA SER A 157 -38.37 -1.90 -2.71
C SER A 157 -39.13 -1.22 -1.58
N LEU A 158 -39.82 -0.12 -1.90
CA LEU A 158 -40.59 0.69 -0.94
C LEU A 158 -42.10 0.38 -0.97
N LEU A 159 -42.50 -0.74 -1.59
CA LEU A 159 -43.90 -1.12 -1.72
C LEU A 159 -44.32 -2.07 -0.59
N SER A 160 -45.50 -1.81 -0.01
CA SER A 160 -46.11 -2.66 1.03
C SER A 160 -45.19 -2.91 2.23
N LEU A 161 -44.66 -1.84 2.80
CA LEU A 161 -43.78 -1.90 3.96
C LEU A 161 -44.57 -1.98 5.27
N SER A 162 -44.07 -2.80 6.17
CA SER A 162 -44.46 -2.83 7.58
C SER A 162 -43.51 -1.93 8.38
N VAL A 163 -44.06 -1.27 9.40
CA VAL A 163 -43.30 -0.36 10.28
C VAL A 163 -43.15 -1.00 11.65
N ASN A 164 -41.95 -0.91 12.21
CA ASN A 164 -41.69 -1.34 13.57
C ASN A 164 -40.68 -0.40 14.25
N TYR A 165 -40.52 -0.54 15.56
CA TYR A 165 -39.81 0.42 16.41
C TYR A 165 -38.63 -0.25 17.10
N ILE A 166 -37.43 0.32 17.03
CA ILE A 166 -36.31 -0.16 17.84
C ILE A 166 -36.49 0.33 19.27
N SER A 167 -36.37 -0.56 20.25
CA SER A 167 -36.38 -0.23 21.69
C SER A 167 -35.64 -1.31 22.47
N SER A 168 -35.47 -1.15 23.79
CA SER A 168 -34.85 -2.19 24.64
C SER A 168 -35.58 -3.53 24.64
N ASN A 169 -36.86 -3.56 24.24
CA ASN A 169 -37.66 -4.78 24.18
C ASN A 169 -37.90 -5.25 22.73
N ASN A 170 -37.35 -4.55 21.74
CA ASN A 170 -37.54 -4.89 20.35
C ASN A 170 -36.31 -4.46 19.54
N SER A 171 -35.51 -5.45 19.18
CA SER A 171 -34.39 -5.34 18.26
C SER A 171 -34.82 -5.82 16.88
N ALA A 172 -34.09 -5.35 15.88
CA ALA A 172 -34.28 -5.77 14.51
C ALA A 172 -32.94 -6.05 13.87
N GLY A 173 -32.94 -6.90 12.87
CA GLY A 173 -31.73 -7.23 12.17
C GLY A 173 -32.00 -7.93 10.87
N GLN A 174 -30.91 -8.26 10.22
CA GLN A 174 -30.92 -8.94 8.94
C GLN A 174 -29.70 -9.83 8.86
N TYR A 175 -29.95 -11.13 8.79
CA TYR A 175 -28.96 -12.07 8.33
C TYR A 175 -28.83 -12.00 6.81
N PHE A 176 -27.60 -12.07 6.31
CA PHE A 176 -27.34 -12.38 4.91
C PHE A 176 -25.97 -13.03 4.71
N LYS A 177 -25.84 -13.83 3.66
CA LYS A 177 -24.54 -14.24 3.08
C LYS A 177 -24.32 -13.43 1.79
N ALA A 178 -23.15 -12.80 1.67
CA ALA A 178 -22.80 -12.06 0.47
C ALA A 178 -22.72 -13.00 -0.75
N THR A 179 -23.16 -12.53 -1.91
CA THR A 179 -22.94 -13.25 -3.18
C THR A 179 -21.65 -12.73 -3.79
N LEU A 180 -20.56 -13.45 -3.54
CA LEU A 180 -19.23 -13.06 -4.01
C LEU A 180 -18.82 -13.88 -5.24
N PRO A 181 -17.89 -13.37 -6.06
CA PRO A 181 -17.22 -14.17 -7.07
C PRO A 181 -16.51 -15.40 -6.47
N ALA A 182 -16.29 -16.44 -7.27
CA ALA A 182 -15.73 -17.71 -6.79
C ALA A 182 -14.27 -17.58 -6.29
N GLU A 183 -13.58 -16.53 -6.73
CA GLU A 183 -12.22 -16.17 -6.36
C GLU A 183 -12.10 -15.36 -5.06
N ALA A 184 -13.23 -14.91 -4.49
CA ALA A 184 -13.20 -14.17 -3.24
C ALA A 184 -12.83 -15.10 -2.08
N ILE A 185 -11.87 -14.69 -1.26
CA ILE A 185 -11.45 -15.41 -0.05
C ILE A 185 -11.99 -14.78 1.22
N SER A 186 -12.18 -13.47 1.20
CA SER A 186 -12.73 -12.73 2.32
C SER A 186 -13.36 -11.44 1.84
N TRP A 187 -14.14 -10.82 2.71
CA TRP A 187 -14.83 -9.58 2.42
C TRP A 187 -15.06 -8.79 3.70
N LYS A 188 -15.42 -7.52 3.57
CA LYS A 188 -15.77 -6.68 4.70
C LYS A 188 -16.80 -5.65 4.32
N ILE A 189 -17.61 -5.25 5.28
CA ILE A 189 -18.61 -4.21 5.12
C ILE A 189 -17.97 -2.86 5.43
N THR A 190 -18.16 -1.90 4.53
CA THR A 190 -17.69 -0.52 4.72
C THR A 190 -18.85 0.42 4.97
N GLU A 191 -20.03 0.13 4.41
CA GLU A 191 -21.18 1.01 4.44
C GLU A 191 -22.49 0.23 4.46
N ILE A 192 -23.45 0.71 5.23
CA ILE A 192 -24.81 0.18 5.25
C ILE A 192 -25.78 1.37 5.14
N ASP A 193 -26.64 1.34 4.13
CA ASP A 193 -27.77 2.24 4.02
C ASP A 193 -29.02 1.55 4.60
N LEU A 194 -29.71 2.22 5.52
CA LEU A 194 -30.95 1.73 6.12
C LEU A 194 -32.07 2.73 5.87
N TYR A 195 -33.25 2.23 5.49
CA TYR A 195 -34.43 3.08 5.35
C TYR A 195 -35.17 3.20 6.69
N CYS A 196 -35.07 4.36 7.32
CA CYS A 196 -35.62 4.61 8.65
C CYS A 196 -36.08 6.07 8.84
N MET A 197 -36.69 6.35 9.98
CA MET A 197 -36.97 7.72 10.42
C MET A 197 -36.81 7.87 11.92
N LYS A 198 -36.54 9.10 12.33
CA LYS A 198 -36.54 9.51 13.73
C LYS A 198 -37.93 9.32 14.33
N ASN A 199 -37.98 8.78 15.54
CA ASN A 199 -39.20 8.75 16.33
C ASN A 199 -39.25 9.95 17.30
N LYS A 200 -39.85 9.82 18.49
CA LYS A 200 -40.12 10.97 19.36
C LYS A 200 -38.94 11.42 20.23
N ASN A 201 -37.98 10.54 20.52
CA ASN A 201 -36.97 10.80 21.54
C ASN A 201 -35.55 10.70 20.98
N ASP A 202 -34.69 11.61 21.42
CA ASP A 202 -33.26 11.58 21.13
C ASP A 202 -32.61 10.52 22.01
N LYS A 203 -32.26 9.39 21.39
CA LYS A 203 -31.66 8.22 22.04
C LYS A 203 -30.65 7.59 21.10
N THR A 204 -29.77 6.79 21.67
CA THR A 204 -28.75 6.03 20.94
C THR A 204 -29.32 4.73 20.38
N VAL A 205 -28.87 4.37 19.19
CA VAL A 205 -29.08 3.08 18.56
C VAL A 205 -27.71 2.48 18.31
N ALA A 206 -27.48 1.26 18.77
CA ALA A 206 -26.30 0.49 18.40
C ALA A 206 -26.59 -0.23 17.09
N VAL A 207 -25.74 -0.01 16.10
CA VAL A 207 -25.72 -0.75 14.84
C VAL A 207 -24.51 -1.68 14.88
N ARG A 208 -24.74 -2.99 14.89
CA ARG A 208 -23.67 -3.99 15.01
C ARG A 208 -23.66 -4.93 13.83
N ILE A 209 -22.47 -5.35 13.44
CA ILE A 209 -22.23 -6.45 12.50
C ILE A 209 -21.66 -7.58 13.33
N CYS A 210 -22.31 -8.74 13.34
CA CYS A 210 -21.96 -9.84 14.23
C CYS A 210 -22.03 -11.20 13.53
N GLN A 211 -21.32 -12.17 14.11
CA GLN A 211 -21.28 -13.54 13.60
C GLN A 211 -22.63 -14.23 13.84
N PRO A 212 -23.20 -14.91 12.83
CA PRO A 212 -24.43 -15.69 12.98
C PRO A 212 -24.14 -17.02 13.68
N ASP A 213 -25.14 -17.56 14.39
CA ASP A 213 -25.16 -18.93 14.86
C ASP A 213 -25.69 -19.90 13.78
N ALA A 214 -25.85 -21.18 14.13
CA ALA A 214 -26.38 -22.20 13.23
C ALA A 214 -27.84 -21.97 12.77
N PHE A 215 -28.56 -21.07 13.44
CA PHE A 215 -29.94 -20.69 13.12
C PHE A 215 -30.01 -19.32 12.42
N ASN A 216 -28.87 -18.76 12.02
CA ASN A 216 -28.76 -17.44 11.41
C ASN A 216 -29.24 -16.31 12.34
N ILE A 217 -29.01 -16.46 13.64
CA ILE A 217 -29.28 -15.47 14.70
C ILE A 217 -27.95 -14.87 15.16
N PRO A 218 -27.88 -13.57 15.51
CA PRO A 218 -26.64 -12.95 15.98
C PRO A 218 -26.08 -13.62 17.25
N THR A 219 -24.76 -13.77 17.30
CA THR A 219 -24.01 -14.13 18.51
C THR A 219 -23.48 -12.89 19.24
N ALA A 220 -22.79 -13.10 20.36
CA ALA A 220 -22.11 -12.02 21.09
C ALA A 220 -20.85 -11.49 20.38
N THR A 221 -20.30 -12.23 19.41
CA THR A 221 -19.09 -11.86 18.69
C THR A 221 -19.40 -10.83 17.62
N ASN A 222 -18.87 -9.62 17.78
CA ASN A 222 -19.03 -8.52 16.82
C ASN A 222 -17.81 -8.43 15.89
N TYR A 223 -18.05 -8.25 14.60
CA TYR A 223 -17.03 -7.90 13.61
C TYR A 223 -16.77 -6.38 13.61
N ASP A 224 -17.82 -5.57 13.76
CA ASP A 224 -17.76 -4.11 13.90
C ASP A 224 -19.03 -3.59 14.59
N SER A 225 -18.98 -2.39 15.16
CA SER A 225 -20.13 -1.74 15.79
C SER A 225 -20.03 -0.22 15.76
N LEU A 226 -21.17 0.43 15.57
CA LEU A 226 -21.30 1.89 15.54
C LEU A 226 -22.43 2.32 16.47
N THR A 227 -22.24 3.43 17.17
CA THR A 227 -23.31 4.11 17.91
C THR A 227 -23.87 5.25 17.07
N PHE A 228 -25.17 5.20 16.79
CA PHE A 228 -25.92 6.20 16.04
C PHE A 228 -26.84 7.00 16.98
N LEU A 229 -26.89 8.33 16.78
CA LEU A 229 -27.86 9.18 17.48
C LEU A 229 -29.12 9.31 16.64
N SER A 230 -30.28 9.01 17.23
CA SER A 230 -31.56 9.09 16.50
C SER A 230 -31.89 10.47 15.94
N ASN A 231 -31.24 11.52 16.45
CA ASN A 231 -31.37 12.88 15.92
C ASN A 231 -30.83 13.04 14.49
N ASP A 232 -29.94 12.16 14.06
CA ASP A 232 -29.37 12.18 12.71
C ASP A 232 -30.28 11.46 11.70
N ALA A 233 -31.36 10.81 12.15
CA ALA A 233 -32.35 10.20 11.28
C ALA A 233 -33.34 11.24 10.71
N PRO A 234 -33.90 11.01 9.51
CA PRO A 234 -34.93 11.86 8.91
C PRO A 234 -36.14 12.09 9.81
N VAL A 235 -36.66 13.31 9.86
CA VAL A 235 -37.84 13.69 10.66
C VAL A 235 -39.07 13.83 9.75
N GLY A 236 -40.20 13.27 10.18
CA GLY A 236 -41.51 13.42 9.52
C GLY A 236 -41.75 12.47 8.35
N LEU A 237 -40.74 12.22 7.51
CA LEU A 237 -40.79 11.24 6.42
C LEU A 237 -39.59 10.28 6.50
N PRO A 238 -39.77 8.99 6.16
CA PRO A 238 -38.68 8.04 6.10
C PRO A 238 -37.71 8.31 4.97
N GLY A 239 -36.44 8.04 5.23
CA GLY A 239 -35.34 8.25 4.30
C GLY A 239 -34.19 7.29 4.56
N TRP A 240 -33.21 7.31 3.66
CA TRP A 240 -32.00 6.51 3.80
C TRP A 240 -31.04 7.17 4.80
N VAL A 241 -30.50 6.36 5.69
CA VAL A 241 -29.44 6.73 6.64
C VAL A 241 -28.25 5.82 6.39
N THR A 242 -27.09 6.42 6.17
CA THR A 242 -25.84 5.73 5.89
C THR A 242 -25.02 5.55 7.16
N PHE A 243 -24.59 4.32 7.43
CA PHE A 243 -23.68 3.95 8.51
C PHE A 243 -22.34 3.54 7.91
N SER A 244 -21.28 4.26 8.26
CA SER A 244 -19.92 3.93 7.83
C SER A 244 -19.19 3.14 8.92
N PHE A 245 -18.60 2.01 8.53
CA PHE A 245 -17.88 1.11 9.42
C PHE A 245 -16.37 1.22 9.20
N SER A 246 -15.59 0.85 10.22
CA SER A 246 -14.13 0.84 10.12
C SER A 246 -13.66 -0.23 9.13
N GLY A 247 -14.36 -1.36 9.10
CA GLY A 247 -13.99 -2.52 8.29
C GLY A 247 -12.59 -3.04 8.66
N GLU A 248 -12.25 -3.05 9.95
CA GLU A 248 -10.99 -3.63 10.42
C GLU A 248 -10.99 -5.17 10.33
N THR A 249 -12.14 -5.78 10.61
CA THR A 249 -12.29 -7.24 10.58
C THR A 249 -12.75 -7.71 9.19
N THR A 250 -12.08 -8.72 8.65
CA THR A 250 -12.51 -9.42 7.43
C THR A 250 -13.35 -10.64 7.81
N ILE A 251 -14.30 -10.98 6.93
CA ILE A 251 -15.23 -12.10 7.05
C ILE A 251 -14.85 -13.09 5.95
N ASP A 252 -14.85 -14.38 6.26
CA ASP A 252 -14.62 -15.42 5.26
C ASP A 252 -15.66 -15.33 4.12
N ALA A 253 -15.26 -15.62 2.89
CA ALA A 253 -16.16 -15.57 1.74
C ALA A 253 -17.37 -16.51 1.89
N ASP A 254 -17.22 -17.60 2.64
CA ASP A 254 -18.29 -18.55 2.90
C ASP A 254 -19.16 -18.22 4.10
N ASP A 255 -18.77 -17.26 4.93
CA ASP A 255 -19.51 -16.90 6.13
C ASP A 255 -20.59 -15.84 5.85
N GLY A 256 -21.70 -15.98 6.58
CA GLY A 256 -22.75 -14.96 6.63
C GLY A 256 -22.54 -13.99 7.79
N VAL A 257 -23.31 -12.92 7.81
CA VAL A 257 -23.31 -11.94 8.92
C VAL A 257 -24.73 -11.57 9.33
N CYS A 258 -24.86 -11.14 10.58
CA CYS A 258 -26.05 -10.51 11.11
C CYS A 258 -25.80 -9.01 11.30
N LEU A 259 -26.59 -8.19 10.59
CA LEU A 259 -26.76 -6.78 10.91
C LEU A 259 -27.78 -6.66 12.03
N MET A 260 -27.46 -5.99 13.13
CA MET A 260 -28.36 -5.79 14.26
C MET A 260 -28.53 -4.32 14.60
N LEU A 261 -29.76 -3.94 14.92
CA LEU A 261 -30.20 -2.64 15.39
C LEU A 261 -30.76 -2.82 16.80
N GLU A 262 -30.11 -2.21 17.79
CA GLU A 262 -30.42 -2.37 19.20
C GLU A 262 -30.50 -1.00 19.88
N SER A 263 -31.29 -0.87 20.94
CA SER A 263 -31.29 0.33 21.79
C SER A 263 -31.42 -0.10 23.24
N ASP A 264 -30.75 0.63 24.13
CA ASP A 264 -30.88 0.47 25.58
C ASP A 264 -32.12 1.19 26.14
N SER A 265 -32.86 1.92 25.30
CA SER A 265 -34.00 2.72 25.72
C SER A 265 -35.34 2.02 25.47
N LEU A 266 -36.20 1.99 26.48
CA LEU A 266 -37.62 1.63 26.32
C LEU A 266 -38.38 2.59 25.41
N GLN A 267 -37.91 3.84 25.32
CA GLN A 267 -38.46 4.83 24.41
C GLN A 267 -37.84 4.66 23.03
N ALA A 268 -38.62 4.23 22.06
CA ALA A 268 -38.07 3.89 20.75
C ALA A 268 -37.37 5.09 20.06
N PRO A 269 -36.04 5.06 19.83
CA PRO A 269 -35.31 6.11 19.10
C PRO A 269 -35.77 6.32 17.66
N ILE A 270 -35.95 5.21 16.93
CA ILE A 270 -36.19 5.20 15.49
C ILE A 270 -37.31 4.25 15.12
N GLN A 271 -37.94 4.54 13.98
CA GLN A 271 -38.81 3.63 13.26
C GLN A 271 -38.05 3.09 12.06
N TYR A 272 -38.13 1.78 11.84
CA TYR A 272 -37.54 1.14 10.67
C TYR A 272 -38.62 0.44 9.86
N PHE A 273 -38.30 0.23 8.59
CA PHE A 273 -39.22 -0.36 7.63
C PHE A 273 -38.70 -1.72 7.18
N HIS A 274 -39.62 -2.65 7.03
CA HIS A 274 -39.33 -4.00 6.56
C HIS A 274 -40.45 -4.47 5.65
N LYS A 275 -40.14 -5.42 4.78
CA LYS A 275 -41.13 -6.17 4.02
C LYS A 275 -41.46 -7.44 4.80
N GLN A 276 -42.75 -7.69 4.96
CA GLN A 276 -43.27 -8.91 5.58
C GLN A 276 -43.90 -9.81 4.52
N GLY A 277 -43.50 -11.08 4.50
CA GLY A 277 -44.02 -12.10 3.59
C GLY A 277 -43.65 -11.89 2.12
N ASP A 278 -43.95 -12.91 1.31
CA ASP A 278 -43.75 -12.94 -0.15
C ASP A 278 -42.32 -12.69 -0.63
N LEU A 279 -41.31 -12.81 0.25
CA LEU A 279 -39.91 -12.82 -0.14
C LEU A 279 -39.38 -14.24 -0.15
N THR A 280 -38.82 -14.65 -1.28
CA THR A 280 -38.06 -15.90 -1.39
C THR A 280 -36.60 -15.53 -1.60
N ALA A 281 -35.90 -15.28 -0.50
CA ALA A 281 -34.51 -14.87 -0.53
C ALA A 281 -33.64 -15.96 0.13
N ILE A 282 -32.89 -16.69 -0.68
CA ILE A 282 -31.88 -17.61 -0.13
C ILE A 282 -30.77 -16.83 0.57
N ASN A 283 -30.20 -17.44 1.61
CA ASN A 283 -29.13 -16.89 2.44
C ASN A 283 -29.43 -15.48 2.96
N SER A 284 -30.68 -15.25 3.38
CA SER A 284 -31.12 -13.99 3.94
C SER A 284 -32.33 -14.25 4.82
N ALA A 285 -32.36 -13.64 6.00
CA ALA A 285 -33.48 -13.73 6.90
C ALA A 285 -33.60 -12.46 7.74
N TYR A 286 -34.82 -11.94 7.85
CA TYR A 286 -35.12 -10.85 8.77
C TYR A 286 -35.10 -11.36 10.20
N ILE A 287 -34.50 -10.59 11.10
CA ILE A 287 -34.39 -10.96 12.51
C ILE A 287 -35.17 -9.93 13.32
N ALA A 288 -36.02 -10.37 14.23
CA ALA A 288 -36.73 -9.46 15.13
C ALA A 288 -37.13 -10.13 16.44
N GLY A 289 -37.29 -9.31 17.47
CA GLY A 289 -37.72 -9.74 18.80
C GLY A 289 -36.99 -8.99 19.90
N PRO A 290 -37.30 -9.26 21.17
CA PRO A 290 -36.49 -8.77 22.27
C PRO A 290 -35.06 -9.36 22.19
N PRO A 291 -34.04 -8.67 22.72
CA PRO A 291 -32.65 -9.13 22.68
C PRO A 291 -32.44 -10.58 23.18
N ASP A 292 -33.23 -11.02 24.16
CA ASP A 292 -33.14 -12.36 24.75
C ASP A 292 -33.90 -13.44 23.96
N PHE A 293 -34.72 -13.06 22.98
CA PHE A 293 -35.56 -13.98 22.21
C PHE A 293 -35.77 -13.49 20.77
N LEU A 294 -34.68 -13.52 20.00
CA LEU A 294 -34.72 -13.19 18.58
C LEU A 294 -35.30 -14.33 17.75
N THR A 295 -36.13 -13.97 16.78
CA THR A 295 -36.69 -14.90 15.80
C THR A 295 -36.22 -14.54 14.40
N SER A 296 -35.90 -15.54 13.60
CA SER A 296 -35.46 -15.41 12.21
C SER A 296 -36.62 -15.74 11.25
N TYR A 297 -36.88 -14.86 10.28
CA TYR A 297 -37.97 -14.93 9.32
C TYR A 297 -37.38 -14.95 7.90
N SER A 298 -37.47 -16.10 7.23
CA SER A 298 -36.91 -16.29 5.86
C SER A 298 -37.74 -15.65 4.75
N ASP A 299 -38.96 -15.21 5.06
CA ASP A 299 -39.92 -14.63 4.11
C ASP A 299 -40.02 -13.10 4.20
N SER A 300 -39.14 -12.48 4.98
CA SER A 300 -39.18 -11.08 5.33
C SER A 300 -37.78 -10.47 5.22
N SER A 301 -37.70 -9.15 5.03
CA SER A 301 -36.41 -8.43 4.88
C SER A 301 -36.52 -7.01 5.42
N LEU A 302 -35.45 -6.51 6.04
CA LEU A 302 -35.28 -5.06 6.22
C LEU A 302 -35.26 -4.34 4.86
N VAL A 303 -35.52 -3.04 4.87
CA VAL A 303 -35.23 -2.17 3.72
C VAL A 303 -33.84 -1.57 3.92
N TYR A 304 -32.86 -2.14 3.21
CA TYR A 304 -31.44 -1.89 3.44
C TYR A 304 -30.61 -2.09 2.17
N GLU A 305 -29.41 -1.54 2.17
CA GLU A 305 -28.37 -1.81 1.18
C GLU A 305 -27.02 -1.93 1.90
N VAL A 306 -26.27 -2.99 1.59
CA VAL A 306 -24.95 -3.23 2.17
C VAL A 306 -23.90 -3.11 1.08
N ARG A 307 -22.89 -2.28 1.36
CA ARG A 307 -21.72 -2.10 0.51
C ARG A 307 -20.45 -2.48 1.26
N GLY A 308 -19.50 -2.98 0.50
CA GLY A 308 -18.20 -3.28 1.04
C GLY A 308 -17.19 -3.68 -0.01
N VAL A 309 -16.04 -4.15 0.45
CA VAL A 309 -14.95 -4.59 -0.42
C VAL A 309 -14.71 -6.07 -0.20
N TYR A 310 -14.32 -6.78 -1.25
CA TYR A 310 -13.89 -8.16 -1.15
C TYR A 310 -12.44 -8.29 -1.59
N TYR A 311 -11.83 -9.33 -1.08
CA TYR A 311 -10.45 -9.70 -1.30
C TYR A 311 -10.45 -11.01 -2.05
N THR A 312 -9.67 -11.07 -3.11
CA THR A 312 -9.36 -12.34 -3.78
C THR A 312 -7.95 -12.73 -3.39
N ASP A 313 -7.70 -14.04 -3.28
CA ASP A 313 -6.33 -14.49 -3.43
C ASP A 313 -5.97 -14.24 -4.90
N THR A 314 -4.88 -13.52 -5.14
CA THR A 314 -4.43 -13.44 -6.52
C THR A 314 -3.92 -14.83 -6.89
N ALA A 315 -4.71 -15.56 -7.67
CA ALA A 315 -4.28 -16.83 -8.27
C ALA A 315 -2.95 -16.69 -9.04
N ASN A 316 -2.55 -15.45 -9.34
CA ASN A 316 -1.34 -15.08 -10.05
C ASN A 316 -0.35 -14.27 -9.17
N GLY A 317 -0.30 -14.47 -7.84
CA GLY A 317 0.73 -13.89 -6.95
C GLY A 317 0.65 -12.36 -6.73
N PRO A 318 1.61 -11.77 -5.98
CA PRO A 318 1.55 -10.36 -5.58
C PRO A 318 1.70 -9.39 -6.77
N PHE A 319 1.15 -8.19 -6.63
CA PHE A 319 1.28 -7.12 -7.62
C PHE A 319 1.98 -5.89 -7.03
N ALA A 320 2.66 -5.15 -7.91
CA ALA A 320 3.34 -3.91 -7.54
C ALA A 320 2.33 -2.81 -7.22
N VAL A 321 2.52 -2.12 -6.09
CA VAL A 321 1.75 -0.91 -5.76
C VAL A 321 2.22 0.23 -6.64
N ALA A 322 1.31 0.81 -7.42
CA ALA A 322 1.64 1.90 -8.33
C ALA A 322 2.28 3.10 -7.58
N GLY A 323 3.38 3.64 -8.12
CA GLY A 323 4.06 4.81 -7.55
C GLY A 323 5.05 4.53 -6.41
N THR A 324 5.29 3.27 -6.03
CA THR A 324 6.17 2.91 -4.90
C THR A 324 7.63 2.59 -5.28
N TRP A 325 8.01 2.86 -6.53
CA TRP A 325 9.37 2.65 -7.01
C TRP A 325 10.36 3.60 -6.33
N GLN A 326 11.27 3.05 -5.54
CA GLN A 326 12.27 3.81 -4.80
C GLN A 326 13.67 3.19 -4.93
N TRP A 327 14.70 4.03 -4.80
CA TRP A 327 16.07 3.56 -4.68
C TRP A 327 16.31 3.12 -3.24
N ALA A 328 16.90 1.95 -3.06
CA ALA A 328 17.26 1.41 -1.76
C ALA A 328 18.78 1.31 -1.61
N SER A 329 19.24 1.24 -0.36
CA SER A 329 20.62 0.87 -0.06
C SER A 329 20.84 -0.61 -0.40
N ALA A 330 22.07 -0.94 -0.80
CA ALA A 330 22.46 -2.35 -0.88
C ALA A 330 22.31 -3.00 0.51
N PRO A 331 21.74 -4.22 0.58
CA PRO A 331 21.59 -4.97 1.82
C PRO A 331 22.93 -5.36 2.45
#